data_AF-A0AAW0B7I3-F1
#
_entry.id   AF-A0AAW0B7I3-F1
#
_cell.length_a   1.000
_cell.length_b   1.000
_cell.length_c   1.000
_cell.angle_alpha   90.00
_cell.angle_beta   90.00
_cell.angle_gamma   90.00
#
_symmetry.space_group_name_H-M   'P 1'
#
loop_
_entity.id
_entity.type
_entity.pdbx_description
1 polymer ?
#
loop_
_entity_poly.entity_id
_entity_poly.type
_entity_poly.pdbx_seq_one_letter_code
_entity_poly.pdbx_strand_id
1 'polypeptide(L)'
;EVSTSARALSLTDMHNLYDHCFRPNATPAQMRWGIERYMSLHTAYLFAWLLLLRFEEVVRLLFESINMIPGTREYFEVQLSTRKSAQTGVGHAWKVYANDADPKICPVRALIRLAVVYGETAPLTGSLFLKVKKNGAVLQDPIVSLVHILICKTELGVLLQTM
;
A
#
# COMPACT_ATOMS: atom_id res chain seq x y z
N GLU A 1 24.89 20.15 -5.29
CA GLU A 1 24.37 18.78 -5.26
C GLU A 1 23.16 18.71 -6.18
N VAL A 2 23.25 17.91 -7.23
CA VAL A 2 22.14 17.75 -8.19
C VAL A 2 21.07 16.93 -7.48
N SER A 3 19.87 17.48 -7.34
CA SER A 3 18.68 16.76 -6.89
C SER A 3 18.52 15.52 -7.77
N THR A 4 18.75 14.33 -7.21
CA THR A 4 18.44 13.06 -7.85
C THR A 4 16.92 12.99 -8.00
N SER A 5 16.44 13.51 -9.12
CA SER A 5 15.03 13.55 -9.49
C SER A 5 14.43 12.17 -9.30
N ALA A 6 13.38 12.08 -8.48
CA ALA A 6 12.65 10.85 -8.20
C ALA A 6 12.27 10.15 -9.51
N ARG A 7 12.96 9.06 -9.83
CA ARG A 7 12.62 8.19 -10.95
C ARG A 7 11.21 7.65 -10.72
N ALA A 8 10.36 7.67 -11.75
CA ALA A 8 9.07 7.02 -11.71
C ALA A 8 9.27 5.51 -11.47
N LEU A 9 8.52 4.95 -10.52
CA LEU A 9 8.57 3.52 -10.23
C LEU A 9 8.15 2.73 -11.47
N SER A 10 8.99 1.79 -11.89
CA SER A 10 8.70 0.87 -12.99
C SER A 10 8.00 -0.40 -12.48
N LEU A 11 7.41 -1.16 -13.41
CA LEU A 11 6.83 -2.46 -13.10
C LEU A 11 7.84 -3.40 -12.41
N THR A 12 9.08 -3.41 -12.89
CA THR A 12 10.16 -4.22 -12.30
C THR A 12 10.46 -3.80 -10.86
N ASP A 13 10.42 -2.49 -10.57
CA ASP A 13 10.63 -2.00 -9.20
C ASP A 13 9.51 -2.50 -8.26
N MET A 14 8.27 -2.56 -8.75
CA MET A 14 7.13 -3.10 -7.99
C MET A 14 7.26 -4.60 -7.75
N HIS A 15 7.72 -5.37 -8.73
CA HIS A 15 8.01 -6.79 -8.57
C HIS A 15 9.14 -7.05 -7.58
N ASN A 16 10.22 -6.27 -7.66
CA ASN A 16 11.34 -6.38 -6.74
C ASN A 16 10.93 -6.02 -5.31
N LEU A 17 10.10 -4.98 -5.15
CA LEU A 17 9.52 -4.63 -3.85
C LEU A 17 8.68 -5.77 -3.31
N TYR A 18 7.82 -6.37 -4.13
CA TYR A 18 7.05 -7.55 -3.75
C TYR A 18 7.96 -8.68 -3.27
N ASP A 19 8.95 -9.08 -4.06
CA ASP A 19 9.84 -10.20 -3.73
C ASP A 19 10.65 -9.93 -2.46
N HIS A 20 11.03 -8.66 -2.24
CA HIS A 20 11.68 -8.23 -1.00
C HIS A 20 10.75 -8.36 0.20
N CYS A 21 9.48 -7.98 0.08
CA CYS A 21 8.49 -8.08 1.14
C CYS A 21 8.08 -9.53 1.45
N PHE A 22 8.13 -10.42 0.45
CA PHE A 22 7.62 -11.79 0.51
C PHE A 22 8.72 -12.86 0.39
N ARG A 23 9.88 -12.64 1.02
CA ARG A 23 11.00 -13.59 0.96
C ARG A 23 10.61 -14.97 1.53
N PRO A 24 10.73 -16.06 0.76
CA PRO A 24 10.30 -17.40 1.19
C PRO A 24 11.13 -17.99 2.34
N ASN A 25 12.34 -17.45 2.59
CA ASN A 25 13.27 -17.98 3.59
C ASN A 25 13.33 -17.16 4.89
N ALA A 26 12.33 -16.30 5.17
CA ALA A 26 12.31 -15.52 6.40
C ALA A 26 12.04 -16.42 7.63
N THR A 27 12.79 -16.21 8.72
CA THR A 27 12.51 -16.93 9.98
C THR A 27 11.12 -16.58 10.51
N PRO A 28 10.37 -17.47 11.21
CA PRO A 28 8.99 -17.20 11.64
C PRO A 28 8.78 -15.91 12.46
N ALA A 29 9.81 -15.43 13.17
CA ALA A 29 9.79 -14.17 13.90
C ALA A 29 10.01 -12.95 12.99
N GLN A 30 10.95 -13.04 12.03
CA GLN A 30 11.13 -12.05 10.97
C GLN A 30 9.95 -12.04 10.00
N MET A 31 9.31 -13.18 9.82
CA MET A 31 8.16 -13.39 8.97
C MET A 31 6.97 -12.63 9.56
N ARG A 32 6.63 -12.79 10.84
CA ARG A 32 5.52 -12.03 11.44
C ARG A 32 5.75 -10.51 11.41
N TRP A 33 6.84 -10.03 12.01
CA TRP A 33 7.05 -8.58 12.09
C TRP A 33 7.41 -7.94 10.75
N GLY A 34 8.19 -8.64 9.92
CA GLY A 34 8.58 -8.18 8.59
C GLY A 34 7.40 -8.22 7.63
N ILE A 35 6.66 -9.33 7.54
CA ILE A 35 5.50 -9.42 6.62
C ILE A 35 4.46 -8.38 6.98
N GLU A 36 4.09 -8.18 8.24
CA GLU A 36 3.05 -7.21 8.61
C GLU A 36 3.44 -5.77 8.20
N ARG A 37 4.71 -5.40 8.41
CA ARG A 37 5.24 -4.07 8.10
C ARG A 37 5.52 -3.87 6.61
N TYR A 38 6.05 -4.89 5.94
CA TYR A 38 6.42 -4.84 4.53
C TYR A 38 5.21 -5.09 3.62
N MET A 39 4.21 -5.88 4.03
CA MET A 39 2.95 -6.04 3.30
C MET A 39 2.18 -4.72 3.21
N SER A 40 1.97 -4.05 4.34
CA SER A 40 1.28 -2.75 4.37
C SER A 40 2.01 -1.71 3.52
N LEU A 41 3.35 -1.74 3.54
CA LEU A 41 4.20 -0.89 2.73
C LEU A 41 4.10 -1.20 1.22
N HIS A 42 4.22 -2.47 0.83
CA HIS A 42 4.02 -2.89 -0.55
C HIS A 42 2.64 -2.48 -1.07
N THR A 43 1.58 -2.71 -0.28
CA THR A 43 0.22 -2.29 -0.63
C THR A 43 0.13 -0.77 -0.78
N ALA A 44 0.75 0.01 0.11
CA ALA A 44 0.77 1.47 -0.02
C ALA A 44 1.52 1.94 -1.28
N TYR A 45 2.68 1.37 -1.59
CA TYR A 45 3.40 1.71 -2.82
C TYR A 45 2.67 1.28 -4.08
N LEU A 46 2.02 0.11 -4.06
CA LEU A 46 1.21 -0.36 -5.17
C LEU A 46 0.04 0.59 -5.43
N PHE A 47 -0.65 1.05 -4.39
CA PHE A 47 -1.73 2.02 -4.52
C PHE A 47 -1.21 3.38 -5.00
N ALA A 48 -0.04 3.82 -4.52
CA ALA A 48 0.60 5.04 -5.00
C ALA A 48 0.89 4.96 -6.51
N TRP A 49 1.40 3.81 -6.96
CA TRP A 49 1.73 3.57 -8.35
C TRP A 49 0.49 3.45 -9.25
N LEU A 50 -0.52 2.67 -8.85
CA LEU A 50 -1.75 2.45 -9.62
C LEU A 50 -2.65 3.70 -9.70
N LEU A 51 -2.75 4.46 -8.62
CA LEU A 51 -3.61 5.65 -8.54
C LEU A 51 -2.85 6.96 -8.87
N LEU A 52 -1.55 6.88 -9.16
CA LEU A 52 -0.66 8.03 -9.39
C LEU A 52 -0.71 9.05 -8.23
N LEU A 53 -0.84 8.54 -7.00
CA LEU A 53 -0.93 9.35 -5.78
C LEU A 53 0.44 9.52 -5.13
N ARG A 54 0.60 10.62 -4.41
CA ARG A 54 1.72 10.75 -3.49
C ARG A 54 1.54 9.77 -2.35
N PHE A 55 2.64 9.25 -1.82
CA PHE A 55 2.60 8.31 -0.70
C PHE A 55 1.80 8.86 0.51
N GLU A 56 1.91 10.16 0.78
CA GLU A 56 1.17 10.88 1.83
C GLU A 56 -0.35 10.88 1.62
N GLU A 57 -0.81 10.84 0.37
CA GLU A 57 -2.23 10.75 0.03
C GLU A 57 -2.73 9.31 0.20
N VAL A 58 -1.89 8.33 -0.16
CA VAL A 58 -2.21 6.91 -0.02
C VAL A 58 -2.37 6.50 1.45
N VAL A 59 -1.45 6.91 2.33
CA VAL A 59 -1.56 6.58 3.76
C VAL A 59 -2.75 7.26 4.45
N ARG A 60 -3.37 8.24 3.79
CA ARG A 60 -4.61 8.90 4.25
C ARG A 60 -5.88 8.31 3.63
N LEU A 61 -5.75 7.28 2.78
CA LEU A 61 -6.92 6.55 2.30
C LEU A 61 -7.67 5.94 3.48
N LEU A 62 -8.99 5.93 3.35
CA LEU A 62 -9.91 5.43 4.37
C LEU A 62 -10.49 4.09 3.91
N PHE A 63 -10.90 3.21 4.82
CA PHE A 63 -11.63 2.00 4.44
C PHE A 63 -12.90 2.33 3.66
N GLU A 64 -13.58 3.40 4.06
CA GLU A 64 -14.78 3.93 3.41
C GLU A 64 -14.52 4.44 1.99
N SER A 65 -13.26 4.73 1.64
CA SER A 65 -12.89 5.10 0.28
C SER A 65 -12.86 3.93 -0.69
N ILE A 66 -12.82 2.68 -0.20
CA ILE A 66 -12.75 1.49 -1.03
C ILE A 66 -14.16 0.94 -1.25
N ASN A 67 -14.67 1.09 -2.47
CA ASN A 67 -15.99 0.61 -2.86
C ASN A 67 -15.86 -0.67 -3.69
N MET A 68 -16.15 -1.81 -3.06
CA MET A 68 -16.20 -3.12 -3.71
C MET A 68 -17.62 -3.33 -4.28
N ILE A 69 -17.76 -3.30 -5.61
CA ILE A 69 -19.07 -3.41 -6.27
C ILE A 69 -19.53 -4.88 -6.23
N PRO A 70 -20.70 -5.19 -5.61
CA PRO A 70 -21.21 -6.56 -5.57
C PRO A 70 -21.42 -7.13 -6.98
N GLY A 71 -20.98 -8.37 -7.20
CA GLY A 71 -21.11 -9.06 -8.49
C GLY A 71 -19.99 -8.75 -9.50
N THR A 72 -19.19 -7.71 -9.28
CA THR A 72 -18.04 -7.38 -10.13
C THR A 72 -16.74 -7.77 -9.43
N ARG A 73 -15.93 -8.62 -10.08
CA ARG A 73 -14.58 -8.98 -9.61
C ARG A 73 -13.45 -8.30 -10.38
N GLU A 74 -13.77 -7.66 -11.49
CA GLU A 74 -12.79 -7.12 -12.42
C GLU A 74 -12.10 -5.86 -11.89
N TYR A 75 -12.83 -5.03 -11.14
CA TYR A 75 -12.32 -3.80 -10.56
C TYR A 75 -13.08 -3.43 -9.28
N PHE A 76 -12.46 -2.56 -8.49
CA PHE A 76 -13.11 -1.84 -7.40
C PHE A 76 -12.88 -0.34 -7.57
N GLU A 77 -13.65 0.47 -6.85
CA GLU A 77 -13.58 1.91 -6.93
C GLU A 77 -12.88 2.50 -5.71
N VAL A 78 -12.04 3.51 -5.92
CA VAL A 78 -11.38 4.27 -4.86
C VAL A 78 -11.83 5.72 -4.90
N GLN A 79 -12.44 6.19 -3.82
CA GLN A 79 -12.88 7.58 -3.66
C GLN A 79 -11.86 8.41 -2.88
N LEU A 80 -11.25 9.39 -3.54
CA LEU A 80 -10.27 10.25 -2.88
C LEU A 80 -10.96 11.37 -2.11
N SER A 81 -10.49 11.62 -0.87
CA SER A 81 -11.05 12.65 0.00
C SER A 81 -10.59 14.08 -0.35
N THR A 82 -9.50 14.26 -1.12
CA THR A 82 -8.83 15.56 -1.28
C THR A 82 -9.14 16.34 -2.58
N ARG A 83 -9.76 17.51 -2.34
CA ARG A 83 -9.62 18.86 -2.94
C ARG A 83 -9.85 19.15 -4.42
N LYS A 84 -9.66 18.27 -5.42
CA LYS A 84 -9.96 18.65 -6.82
C LYS A 84 -11.45 18.65 -7.15
N SER A 85 -12.23 17.85 -6.43
CA SER A 85 -13.70 17.81 -6.50
C SER A 85 -14.36 19.01 -5.82
N ALA A 86 -13.65 19.79 -4.99
CA ALA A 86 -14.21 20.98 -4.36
C ALA A 86 -14.45 22.14 -5.36
N GLN A 87 -13.77 22.13 -6.51
CA GLN A 87 -13.97 23.13 -7.57
C GLN A 87 -15.05 22.73 -8.57
N THR A 88 -15.32 21.43 -8.76
CA THR A 88 -16.29 20.92 -9.75
C THR A 88 -17.56 20.33 -9.13
N GLY A 89 -17.59 20.09 -7.82
CA GLY A 89 -18.70 19.41 -7.14
C GLY A 89 -18.85 17.93 -7.47
N VAL A 90 -18.00 17.37 -8.34
CA VAL A 90 -18.08 15.98 -8.79
C VAL A 90 -16.91 15.18 -8.22
N GLY A 91 -17.20 14.23 -7.34
CA GLY A 91 -16.24 13.23 -6.90
C GLY A 91 -16.02 12.20 -8.01
N HIS A 92 -14.83 12.16 -8.61
CA HIS A 92 -14.46 11.10 -9.55
C HIS A 92 -13.90 9.91 -8.77
N ALA A 93 -14.59 8.77 -8.85
CA ALA A 93 -14.08 7.50 -8.37
C ALA A 93 -13.05 6.94 -9.35
N TRP A 94 -11.92 6.45 -8.81
CA TRP A 94 -10.89 5.80 -9.60
C TRP A 94 -11.19 4.32 -9.69
N LYS A 95 -11.24 3.77 -10.91
CA LYS A 95 -11.39 2.33 -11.11
C LYS A 95 -10.04 1.66 -11.05
N VAL A 96 -9.89 0.72 -10.12
CA VAL A 96 -8.69 -0.07 -9.93
C VAL A 96 -8.97 -1.51 -10.31
N TYR A 97 -8.36 -1.96 -11.41
CA TYR A 97 -8.56 -3.31 -11.92
C TYR A 97 -7.79 -4.35 -11.09
N ALA A 98 -8.41 -5.49 -10.85
CA ALA A 98 -7.87 -6.56 -10.01
C ALA A 98 -6.57 -7.14 -10.57
N ASN A 99 -6.41 -7.20 -11.90
CA ASN A 99 -5.23 -7.75 -12.58
C ASN A 99 -4.79 -9.12 -12.00
N ASP A 100 -5.70 -10.10 -12.03
CA ASP A 100 -5.44 -11.44 -11.46
C ASP A 100 -4.32 -12.21 -12.15
N ALA A 101 -3.92 -11.80 -13.36
CA ALA A 101 -2.83 -12.41 -14.12
C ALA A 101 -1.46 -12.22 -13.46
N ASP A 102 -1.24 -11.10 -12.75
CA ASP A 102 0.01 -10.81 -12.07
C ASP A 102 -0.21 -10.67 -10.54
N PRO A 103 0.10 -11.72 -9.75
CA PRO A 103 -0.16 -11.73 -8.32
C PRO A 103 0.69 -10.73 -7.53
N LYS A 104 1.79 -10.23 -8.11
CA LYS A 104 2.69 -9.28 -7.46
C LYS A 104 2.11 -7.87 -7.45
N ILE A 105 1.38 -7.50 -8.49
CA ILE A 105 0.78 -6.17 -8.64
C ILE A 105 -0.76 -6.17 -8.55
N CYS A 106 -1.38 -7.31 -8.26
CA CYS A 106 -2.83 -7.42 -8.07
C CYS A 106 -3.29 -6.64 -6.81
N PRO A 107 -4.04 -5.53 -6.95
CA PRO A 107 -4.47 -4.72 -5.81
C PRO A 107 -5.51 -5.44 -4.93
N VAL A 108 -6.35 -6.31 -5.50
CA VAL A 108 -7.31 -7.11 -4.72
C VAL A 108 -6.56 -8.08 -3.80
N ARG A 109 -5.55 -8.79 -4.32
CA ARG A 109 -4.69 -9.64 -3.48
C ARG A 109 -3.91 -8.82 -2.45
N ALA A 110 -3.49 -7.60 -2.79
CA ALA A 110 -2.83 -6.70 -1.84
C ALA A 110 -3.77 -6.32 -0.68
N LEU A 111 -5.04 -6.03 -0.95
CA LEU A 111 -6.06 -5.78 0.08
C LEU A 111 -6.36 -7.03 0.92
N ILE A 112 -6.48 -8.21 0.31
CA ILE A 112 -6.68 -9.46 1.05
C ILE A 112 -5.51 -9.71 2.01
N ARG A 113 -4.27 -9.53 1.53
CA ARG A 113 -3.06 -9.64 2.36
C ARG A 113 -3.08 -8.65 3.52
N LEU A 114 -3.51 -7.42 3.28
CA LEU A 114 -3.67 -6.39 4.31
C LEU A 114 -4.73 -6.79 5.36
N ALA A 115 -5.87 -7.34 4.92
CA ALA A 115 -6.92 -7.82 5.81
C ALA A 115 -6.44 -9.00 6.68
N VAL A 116 -5.65 -9.92 6.13
CA VAL A 116 -5.03 -11.02 6.90
C VAL A 116 -4.11 -10.48 7.99
N VAL A 117 -3.36 -9.40 7.73
CA VAL A 117 -2.51 -8.73 8.73
C VAL A 117 -3.35 -8.09 9.83
N TYR A 118 -4.49 -7.49 9.49
CA TYR A 118 -5.36 -6.86 10.48
C TYR A 118 -6.14 -7.86 11.34
N GLY A 119 -6.38 -9.06 10.80
CA GLY A 119 -7.16 -10.10 11.45
C GLY A 119 -8.67 -9.80 11.46
N GLU A 120 -9.45 -10.72 12.01
CA GLU A 120 -10.92 -10.66 11.98
C GLU A 120 -11.52 -9.65 12.95
N THR A 121 -10.76 -9.22 13.95
CA THR A 121 -11.26 -8.38 15.05
C THR A 121 -11.06 -6.89 14.81
N ALA A 122 -10.34 -6.50 13.76
CA ALA A 122 -10.09 -5.09 13.46
C ALA A 122 -11.33 -4.46 12.82
N PRO A 123 -11.85 -3.34 13.35
CA PRO A 123 -12.91 -2.59 12.67
C PRO A 123 -12.38 -2.05 11.32
N LEU A 124 -13.16 -2.26 10.27
CA LEU A 124 -12.86 -1.80 8.90
C LEU A 124 -13.39 -0.37 8.69
N THR A 125 -13.01 0.55 9.57
CA THR A 125 -13.43 1.96 9.52
C THR A 125 -12.23 2.87 9.77
N GLY A 126 -12.27 4.09 9.23
CA GLY A 126 -11.17 5.04 9.36
C GLY A 126 -10.00 4.71 8.43
N SER A 127 -8.76 4.82 8.89
CA SER A 127 -7.58 4.73 8.01
C SER A 127 -7.39 3.31 7.45
N LEU A 128 -7.19 3.21 6.13
CA LEU A 128 -6.90 1.94 5.45
C LEU A 128 -5.56 1.34 5.87
N PHE A 129 -4.58 2.18 6.21
CA PHE A 129 -3.22 1.78 6.58
C PHE A 129 -3.00 1.97 8.08
N LEU A 130 -3.20 0.89 8.83
CA LEU A 130 -3.13 0.83 10.28
C LEU A 130 -1.73 0.50 10.76
N LYS A 131 -1.37 1.02 11.93
CA LYS A 131 -0.08 0.73 12.57
C LYS A 131 -0.10 -0.65 13.23
N VAL A 132 0.84 -1.51 12.84
CA VAL A 132 1.03 -2.84 13.44
C VAL A 132 2.25 -2.84 14.37
N LYS A 133 2.08 -3.26 15.63
CA LYS A 133 3.15 -3.37 16.63
C LYS A 133 3.99 -4.64 16.43
N LYS A 134 5.18 -4.68 17.06
CA LYS A 134 6.08 -5.85 17.05
C LYS A 134 5.45 -7.16 17.54
N ASN A 135 4.41 -7.06 18.37
CA ASN A 135 3.69 -8.19 18.92
C ASN A 135 2.45 -8.58 18.09
N GLY A 136 2.26 -8.02 16.89
CA GLY A 136 1.10 -8.26 16.03
C GLY A 136 -0.15 -7.46 16.42
N ALA A 137 -0.08 -6.61 17.45
CA ALA A 137 -1.23 -5.79 17.83
C ALA A 137 -1.47 -4.67 16.81
N VAL A 138 -2.68 -4.61 16.27
CA VAL A 138 -3.13 -3.60 15.31
C VAL A 138 -3.69 -2.40 16.07
N LEU A 139 -3.15 -1.21 15.81
CA LEU A 139 -3.64 0.05 16.35
C LEU A 139 -4.46 0.79 15.30
N GLN A 140 -5.54 1.43 15.73
CA GLN A 140 -6.38 2.29 14.89
C GLN A 140 -5.71 3.62 14.50
N ASP A 141 -4.45 3.81 14.90
CA ASP A 141 -3.64 4.93 14.47
C ASP A 141 -3.16 4.72 13.02
N PRO A 142 -3.26 5.75 12.15
CA PRO A 142 -2.71 5.65 10.81
C PRO A 142 -1.20 5.42 10.85
N ILE A 143 -0.65 4.85 9.77
CA ILE A 143 0.79 4.86 9.54
C ILE A 143 1.24 6.29 9.25
N VAL A 144 1.40 7.09 10.30
CA VAL A 144 2.00 8.43 10.27
C VAL A 144 3.40 8.32 10.83
N SER A 145 4.40 8.13 9.96
CA SER A 145 5.75 8.54 10.30
C SER A 145 6.68 8.59 9.08
N LEU A 146 7.31 9.75 8.92
CA LEU A 146 8.55 9.98 8.17
C LEU A 146 9.62 8.89 8.39
N VAL A 147 9.58 8.16 9.51
CA VAL A 147 10.51 7.06 9.82
C VAL A 147 10.32 5.84 8.91
N HIS A 148 9.10 5.54 8.44
CA HIS A 148 8.91 4.50 7.42
C HIS A 148 9.39 4.95 6.05
N ILE A 149 9.17 6.21 5.71
CA ILE A 149 9.67 6.82 4.46
C ILE A 149 11.20 6.84 4.45
N LEU A 150 11.85 7.07 5.60
CA LEU A 150 13.31 7.01 5.75
C LEU A 150 13.85 5.59 5.67
N ILE A 151 13.27 4.61 6.37
CA ILE A 151 13.70 3.21 6.24
C ILE A 151 13.52 2.74 4.78
N CYS A 152 12.42 3.12 4.12
CA CYS A 152 12.22 2.80 2.71
C CYS A 152 13.14 3.59 1.77
N LYS A 153 13.44 4.87 2.02
CA LYS A 153 14.41 5.63 1.19
C LYS A 153 15.82 5.08 1.33
N THR A 154 16.20 4.60 2.51
CA THR A 154 17.51 3.98 2.72
C THR A 154 17.54 2.58 2.10
N GLU A 155 16.50 1.75 2.26
CA GLU A 155 16.43 0.39 1.68
C GLU A 155 16.20 0.40 0.16
N LEU A 156 15.29 1.23 -0.38
CA LEU A 156 15.15 1.44 -1.83
C LEU A 156 16.34 2.20 -2.41
N GLY A 157 16.95 3.13 -1.68
CA GLY A 157 18.16 3.83 -2.11
C GLY A 157 19.33 2.87 -2.25
N VAL A 158 19.47 1.92 -1.32
CA VAL A 158 20.45 0.84 -1.38
C VAL A 158 20.12 -0.16 -2.51
N LEU A 159 18.85 -0.54 -2.70
CA LEU A 159 18.43 -1.42 -3.81
C LEU A 159 18.65 -0.78 -5.19
N LEU A 160 18.43 0.53 -5.33
CA LEU A 160 18.65 1.26 -6.59
C LEU A 160 20.14 1.59 -6.85
N GLN A 161 21.01 1.50 -5.83
CA GLN A 161 22.46 1.68 -5.95
C GLN A 161 23.24 0.37 -6.13
N THR A 162 22.61 -0.79 -5.86
CA THR A 162 23.21 -2.12 -6.00
C THR A 162 22.80 -2.87 -7.28
N MET A 163 22.03 -2.21 -8.15
CA MET A 163 21.71 -2.64 -9.53
C MET A 163 22.44 -1.75 -10.55
#